data_AF-A0A6I0E9D0-F1
#
_entry.id   AF-A0A6I0E9D0-F1
#
_cell.length_a   1.000
_cell.length_b   1.000
_cell.length_c   1.000
_cell.angle_alpha   90.00
_cell.angle_beta   90.00
_cell.angle_gamma   90.00
#
_symmetry.space_group_name_H-M   'P 1'
#
loop_
_entity.id
_entity.type
_entity.pdbx_description
1 polymer ?
#
loop_
_entity_poly.entity_id
_entity_poly.type
_entity_poly.pdbx_seq_one_letter_code
_entity_poly.pdbx_strand_id
1 'polypeptide(L)' 'MDRRVCIWCRKDNSSVSFNKDAHTIPQSIGGIDICLNVCDDCNHFFGSPNSNLPSIETVFK' A
#
# COMPACT_ATOMS: atom_id res chain seq x y z
N MET A 1 18.00 -15.29 0.06
CA MET A 1 17.29 -14.13 0.64
C MET A 1 16.51 -13.52 -0.50
N ASP A 2 15.19 -13.67 -0.52
CA ASP A 2 14.38 -13.21 -1.65
C ASP A 2 14.46 -11.70 -1.79
N ARG A 3 14.88 -11.25 -2.97
CA ARG A 3 14.96 -9.83 -3.30
C ARG A 3 13.55 -9.34 -3.66
N ARG A 4 12.88 -8.72 -2.70
CA ARG A 4 11.63 -7.99 -2.96
C ARG A 4 11.93 -6.67 -3.65
N VAL A 5 11.16 -6.36 -4.69
CA VAL A 5 11.26 -5.11 -5.46
C VAL A 5 9.88 -4.48 -5.51
N CYS A 6 9.79 -3.20 -5.13
CA CYS A 6 8.53 -2.48 -5.17
C CYS A 6 8.07 -2.28 -6.61
N ILE A 7 6.83 -2.66 -6.94
CA ILE A 7 6.27 -2.51 -8.29
C ILE A 7 6.15 -1.03 -8.71
N TRP A 8 6.02 -0.12 -7.75
CA TRP A 8 5.80 1.30 -7.99
C TRP A 8 7.11 2.08 -8.10
N CYS A 9 7.92 2.10 -7.04
CA CYS A 9 9.15 2.90 -7.01
C CYS A 9 10.39 2.14 -7.50
N ARG A 10 10.26 0.84 -7.83
CA ARG A 10 11.32 -0.04 -8.35
C ARG A 10 12.54 -0.22 -7.42
N LYS A 11 12.48 0.30 -6.20
CA LYS A 11 13.48 0.09 -5.15
C LYS A 11 13.31 -1.29 -4.52
N ASP A 12 14.42 -1.89 -4.10
CA ASP A 12 14.43 -3.17 -3.41
C ASP A 12 14.61 -3.03 -1.89
N ASN A 13 14.63 -4.17 -1.20
CA ASN A 13 14.76 -4.28 0.25
C ASN A 13 16.10 -3.77 0.83
N SER A 14 17.07 -3.35 0.02
CA SER A 14 18.25 -2.59 0.49
C SER A 14 17.96 -1.11 0.70
N SER A 15 16.92 -0.59 0.06
CA SER A 15 16.61 0.85 -0.02
C SER A 15 15.26 1.23 0.57
N VAL A 16 14.33 0.28 0.71
CA VAL A 16 12.98 0.49 1.26
C VAL A 16 12.55 -0.70 2.12
N SER A 17 11.58 -0.47 3.01
CA SER A 17 11.01 -1.50 3.88
C SER A 17 9.72 -2.10 3.28
N PHE A 18 9.43 -3.34 3.66
CA PHE A 18 8.21 -4.08 3.30
C PHE A 18 7.65 -4.75 4.56
N ASN A 19 7.49 -3.96 5.63
CA ASN A 19 7.08 -4.41 6.95
C ASN A 19 5.56 -4.30 7.16
N LYS A 20 4.87 -3.46 6.39
CA LYS A 20 3.43 -3.26 6.45
C LYS A 20 2.71 -4.05 5.38
N ASP A 21 1.56 -4.60 5.73
CA ASP A 21 0.68 -5.23 4.75
C ASP A 21 0.12 -4.17 3.79
N ALA A 22 0.44 -4.32 2.52
CA ALA A 22 -0.06 -3.45 1.46
C ALA A 22 -1.37 -4.00 0.92
N HIS A 23 -2.47 -3.60 1.55
CA HIS A 23 -3.81 -3.98 1.13
C HIS A 23 -4.17 -3.33 -0.21
N THR A 24 -4.68 -4.14 -1.16
CA THR A 24 -5.16 -3.63 -2.46
C THR A 24 -6.43 -2.79 -2.31
N ILE A 25 -7.30 -3.22 -1.40
CA ILE A 25 -8.51 -2.53 -0.95
C ILE A 25 -8.40 -2.37 0.57
N PRO A 26 -8.69 -1.19 1.16
CA PRO A 26 -8.56 -0.99 2.60
C PRO A 26 -9.28 -2.07 3.42
N GLN A 27 -8.61 -2.56 4.47
CA GLN A 27 -9.19 -3.57 5.36
C GLN A 27 -10.47 -3.08 6.05
N SER A 28 -10.57 -1.77 6.30
CA SER A 28 -11.74 -1.09 6.87
C SER A 28 -13.03 -1.29 6.06
N ILE A 29 -12.93 -1.57 4.76
CA ILE A 29 -14.06 -1.88 3.87
C ILE A 29 -14.05 -3.35 3.40
N GLY A 30 -13.35 -4.22 4.13
CA GLY A 30 -13.36 -5.68 3.92
C GLY A 30 -12.33 -6.20 2.91
N GLY A 31 -11.35 -5.40 2.50
CA GLY A 31 -10.28 -5.87 1.62
C GLY A 31 -9.33 -6.86 2.30
N ILE A 32 -9.12 -8.03 1.68
CA ILE A 32 -8.27 -9.12 2.21
C ILE A 32 -7.00 -9.37 1.38
N ASP A 33 -6.93 -8.85 0.16
CA ASP A 33 -5.81 -9.10 -0.75
C ASP A 33 -4.60 -8.22 -0.44
N ILE A 34 -3.45 -8.86 -0.23
CA ILE A 34 -2.17 -8.23 0.14
C ILE A 34 -1.19 -8.29 -1.03
N CYS A 35 -0.56 -7.16 -1.35
CA CYS A 35 0.50 -7.09 -2.35
C CYS A 35 1.90 -7.11 -1.72
N LEU A 36 2.60 -8.25 -1.81
CA LEU A 36 3.91 -8.44 -1.18
C LEU A 36 5.05 -7.60 -1.80
N ASN A 37 4.82 -7.07 -3.00
CA ASN A 37 5.78 -6.29 -3.78
C ASN A 37 5.46 -4.78 -3.77
N VAL A 38 4.88 -4.27 -2.68
CA VAL A 38 4.69 -2.83 -2.46
C VAL A 38 5.41 -2.45 -1.18
N CYS A 39 6.33 -1.47 -1.26
CA CYS A 39 7.07 -1.01 -0.09
C CYS A 39 6.21 -0.11 0.80
N ASP A 40 6.63 0.06 2.05
CA ASP A 40 5.90 0.80 3.08
C ASP A 40 5.61 2.25 2.66
N ASP A 41 6.54 2.91 1.96
CA ASP A 41 6.38 4.29 1.48
C ASP A 41 5.28 4.39 0.41
N CYS A 42 5.29 3.48 -0.57
CA CYS A 42 4.27 3.44 -1.61
C CYS A 42 2.92 3.02 -1.03
N ASN A 43 2.91 2.03 -0.13
CA ASN A 43 1.71 1.61 0.59
C ASN A 43 1.07 2.80 1.31
N HIS A 44 1.87 3.59 2.04
CA HIS A 44 1.37 4.78 2.73
C HIS A 44 0.89 5.86 1.75
N PHE A 45 1.63 6.13 0.68
CA PHE A 45 1.26 7.14 -0.31
C PHE A 45 -0.10 6.85 -0.96
N PHE A 46 -0.34 5.61 -1.41
CA PHE A 46 -1.60 5.23 -2.06
C PHE A 46 -2.75 4.99 -1.07
N GLY A 47 -2.45 4.58 0.16
CA GLY A 47 -3.45 4.37 1.20
C GLY A 47 -3.89 5.64 1.93
N SER A 48 -3.18 6.76 1.75
CA SER A 48 -3.51 8.02 2.42
C SER A 48 -4.58 8.81 1.64
N PRO A 49 -5.59 9.38 2.33
CA PRO A 49 -6.55 10.27 1.70
C PRO A 49 -5.86 11.49 1.10
N ASN A 50 -6.24 11.86 -0.12
CA ASN A 50 -5.90 13.17 -0.65
C ASN A 50 -6.80 14.21 0.02
N SER A 51 -6.23 15.31 0.51
CA SER A 51 -6.95 16.36 1.25
C SER A 51 -8.12 17.01 0.49
N ASN A 52 -8.20 16.82 -0.83
CA ASN A 52 -9.22 17.42 -1.69
C ASN A 52 -10.19 16.40 -2.33
N LEU A 53 -10.08 15.11 -2.00
CA LEU A 53 -10.96 14.07 -2.53
C LEU A 53 -11.47 13.17 -1.41
N PRO A 54 -12.76 12.78 -1.44
CA PRO A 54 -13.28 11.82 -0.47
C PRO A 54 -12.47 10.53 -0.55
N SER A 55 -12.11 9.97 0.60
CA SER A 55 -11.47 8.66 0.64
C SER A 55 -12.46 7.60 0.14
N ILE A 56 -11.95 6.49 -0.40
CA ILE A 56 -12.82 5.38 -0.84
C ILE A 56 -13.73 4.88 0.29
N GLU A 57 -13.23 4.91 1.52
CA GLU A 57 -13.99 4.60 2.73
C GLU A 57 -15.20 5.52 2.98
N THR A 58 -15.14 6.76 2.47
CA THR A 58 -16.25 7.73 2.60
C THR A 58 -17.40 7.42 1.63
N VAL A 59 -17.13 6.72 0.52
CA VAL A 59 -18.15 6.35 -0.48
C VAL A 59 -19.00 5.17 -0.02
N PHE A 60 -18.43 4.27 0.78
CA PHE A 60 -19.06 3.02 1.22
C PHE A 60 -19.63 3.08 2.66
N LYS A 61 -19.63 4.25 3.30
CA LYS A 61 -20.22 4.47 4.64
C LYS A 61 -21.64 5.01 4.58
#